data_AF-A0A7S3HFI9-F1
#
_entry.id   AF-A0A7S3HFI9-F1
#
_cell.length_a   1.000
_cell.length_b   1.000
_cell.length_c   1.000
_cell.angle_alpha   90.00
_cell.angle_beta   90.00
_cell.angle_gamma   90.00
#
_symmetry.space_group_name_H-M   'P 1'
#
loop_
_entity.id
_entity.type
_entity.pdbx_description
1 polymer ?
#
loop_
_entity_poly.entity_id
_entity_poly.type
_entity_poly.pdbx_seq_one_letter_code
_entity_poly.pdbx_strand_id
1 'polypeptide(L)'
;ENEIEKATKEQDVKYKVKESTELDATAAETGTDRSGVQAELDAVLEYLTKIEGDCIAKAETHEERKARFEAELAGCKEALRILEEETAASLIQRGVLRGVRRHA
;
A
#
# COMPACT_ATOMS: atom_id res chain seq x y z
N GLU A 1 -7.99 -41.51 64.50
CA GLU A 1 -7.28 -41.39 63.20
C GLU A 1 -8.20 -40.92 62.07
N ASN A 2 -9.38 -41.51 61.85
CA ASN A 2 -10.29 -41.15 60.74
C ASN A 2 -10.67 -39.66 60.61
N GLU A 3 -10.96 -38.95 61.71
CA GLU A 3 -11.44 -37.56 61.64
C GLU A 3 -10.37 -36.57 61.17
N ILE A 4 -9.11 -36.73 61.59
CA ILE A 4 -8.00 -35.86 61.16
C ILE A 4 -7.72 -36.09 59.68
N GLU A 5 -7.68 -37.35 59.24
CA GLU A 5 -7.44 -37.69 57.85
C GLU A 5 -8.56 -37.17 56.93
N LYS A 6 -9.81 -37.25 57.38
CA LYS A 6 -10.96 -36.67 56.68
C LYS A 6 -10.84 -35.15 56.57
N ALA A 7 -10.51 -34.46 57.66
CA ALA A 7 -10.33 -33.01 57.65
C ALA A 7 -9.20 -32.58 56.70
N THR A 8 -8.09 -33.32 56.66
CA THR A 8 -7.00 -33.08 55.70
C THR A 8 -7.48 -33.23 54.26
N LYS A 9 -8.19 -34.33 53.93
CA LYS A 9 -8.71 -34.56 52.58
C LYS A 9 -9.75 -33.51 52.15
N GLU A 10 -10.59 -33.04 53.06
CA GLU A 10 -11.55 -31.96 52.78
C GLU A 10 -10.85 -30.64 52.46
N GLN A 11 -9.77 -30.30 53.18
CA GLN A 11 -8.94 -29.14 52.84
C GLN A 11 -8.25 -29.34 51.49
N ASP A 12 -7.69 -30.52 51.22
CA ASP A 12 -7.05 -30.81 49.93
C ASP A 12 -8.02 -30.64 48.75
N VAL A 13 -9.26 -31.13 48.88
CA VAL A 13 -10.30 -30.93 47.87
C VAL A 13 -10.57 -29.44 47.69
N LYS A 14 -10.72 -28.69 48.78
CA LYS A 14 -10.98 -27.24 48.72
C LYS A 14 -9.84 -26.48 48.03
N TYR A 15 -8.58 -26.80 48.34
CA TYR A 15 -7.43 -26.17 47.70
C TYR A 15 -7.33 -26.52 46.22
N LYS A 16 -7.47 -27.79 45.86
CA LYS A 16 -7.42 -28.25 44.46
C LYS A 16 -8.56 -27.67 43.62
N VAL A 17 -9.76 -27.52 44.19
CA VAL A 17 -10.88 -26.89 43.49
C VAL A 17 -10.57 -25.42 43.21
N LYS A 18 -10.02 -24.68 44.18
CA LYS A 18 -9.61 -23.29 43.97
C LYS A 18 -8.53 -23.17 42.91
N GLU A 19 -7.50 -23.99 43.00
CA GLU A 19 -6.41 -24.02 42.03
C GLU A 19 -6.93 -24.32 40.62
N SER A 20 -7.83 -25.31 40.47
CA SER A 20 -8.46 -25.60 39.18
C SER A 20 -9.21 -24.38 38.62
N THR A 21 -9.99 -23.68 39.46
CA THR A 21 -10.74 -22.50 39.00
C THR A 21 -9.83 -21.33 38.62
N GLU A 22 -8.71 -21.16 39.32
CA GLU A 22 -7.72 -20.13 39.01
C GLU A 22 -7.01 -20.46 37.69
N LEU A 23 -6.62 -21.72 37.49
CA LEU A 23 -6.01 -22.19 36.24
C LEU A 23 -6.96 -22.04 35.05
N ASP A 24 -8.25 -22.37 35.21
CA ASP A 24 -9.25 -22.19 34.17
C ASP A 24 -9.42 -20.72 33.77
N ALA A 25 -9.40 -19.81 34.76
CA ALA A 25 -9.45 -18.37 34.51
C ALA A 25 -8.20 -17.88 33.76
N THR A 26 -7.00 -18.29 34.20
CA THR A 26 -5.74 -17.92 33.52
C THR A 26 -5.69 -18.48 32.09
N ALA A 27 -6.18 -19.70 31.87
CA ALA A 27 -6.24 -20.29 30.54
C ALA A 27 -7.19 -19.51 29.61
N ALA A 28 -8.35 -19.06 30.13
CA ALA A 28 -9.29 -18.25 29.38
C ALA A 28 -8.74 -16.85 29.05
N GLU A 29 -8.08 -16.20 30.01
CA GLU A 29 -7.42 -14.90 29.83
C GLU A 29 -6.31 -15.00 28.77
N THR A 30 -5.37 -15.93 28.94
CA THR A 30 -4.27 -16.16 27.99
C THR A 30 -4.80 -16.53 26.60
N GLY A 31 -5.89 -17.30 26.54
CA GLY A 31 -6.56 -17.64 25.28
C GLY A 31 -7.12 -16.41 24.58
N THR A 32 -7.70 -15.47 25.33
CA THR A 32 -8.21 -14.20 24.82
C THR A 32 -7.07 -13.30 24.34
N ASP A 33 -6.01 -13.16 25.13
CA ASP A 33 -4.82 -12.37 24.77
C ASP A 33 -4.18 -12.88 23.48
N ARG A 34 -3.98 -14.20 23.37
CA ARG A 34 -3.45 -14.82 22.15
C ARG A 34 -4.33 -14.50 20.94
N SER A 35 -5.65 -14.55 21.11
CA SER A 35 -6.60 -14.27 20.03
C SER A 35 -6.52 -12.80 19.59
N GLY A 36 -6.38 -11.88 20.54
CA GLY A 36 -6.17 -10.45 20.27
C GLY A 36 -4.87 -10.20 19.51
N VAL A 37 -3.75 -10.72 20.02
CA VAL A 37 -2.43 -10.57 19.38
C VAL A 37 -2.39 -11.19 17.99
N GLN A 38 -3.08 -12.33 17.78
CA GLN A 38 -3.17 -12.93 16.45
C GLN A 38 -3.92 -12.02 15.46
N ALA A 39 -5.02 -11.39 15.89
CA ALA A 39 -5.76 -10.45 15.05
C ALA A 39 -4.92 -9.21 14.68
N GLU A 40 -4.13 -8.69 15.63
CA GLU A 40 -3.18 -7.61 15.36
C GLU A 40 -2.09 -8.03 14.37
N LEU A 41 -1.52 -9.23 14.56
CA LEU A 41 -0.50 -9.78 13.67
C LEU A 41 -1.02 -9.96 12.24
N ASP A 42 -2.23 -10.50 12.09
CA ASP A 42 -2.86 -10.70 10.77
C ASP A 42 -3.06 -9.35 10.05
N ALA A 43 -3.49 -8.31 10.79
CA ALA A 43 -3.64 -6.96 10.24
C ALA A 43 -2.28 -6.34 9.83
N VAL A 44 -1.22 -6.55 10.61
CA VAL A 44 0.14 -6.09 10.28
C VAL A 44 0.65 -6.77 9.01
N LEU A 45 0.46 -8.08 8.87
CA LEU A 45 0.88 -8.83 7.68
C LEU A 45 0.12 -8.40 6.42
N GLU A 46 -1.19 -8.13 6.54
CA GLU A 46 -1.98 -7.60 5.44
C GLU A 46 -1.45 -6.23 4.98
N TYR A 47 -1.16 -5.34 5.94
CA TYR A 47 -0.64 -4.02 5.64
C TYR A 47 0.78 -4.06 5.07
N LEU A 48 1.64 -4.94 5.58
CA LEU A 48 2.97 -5.18 5.03
C LEU A 48 2.87 -5.60 3.56
N THR A 49 1.98 -6.55 3.23
CA THR A 49 1.78 -7.00 1.85
C THR A 49 1.39 -5.84 0.91
N LYS A 50 0.56 -4.90 1.39
CA LYS A 50 0.20 -3.70 0.62
C LYS A 50 1.42 -2.80 0.38
N ILE A 51 2.18 -2.51 1.43
CA ILE A 51 3.41 -1.71 1.33
C ILE A 51 4.40 -2.37 0.38
N GLU A 52 4.58 -3.69 0.47
CA GLU A 52 5.47 -4.43 -0.43
C GLU A 52 5.01 -4.30 -1.89
N GLY A 53 3.70 -4.39 -2.15
CA GLY A 53 3.15 -4.15 -3.49
C GLY A 53 3.42 -2.73 -4.03
N ASP A 54 3.39 -1.72 -3.17
CA ASP A 54 3.59 -0.32 -3.54
C ASP A 54 5.08 0.07 -3.64
N CYS A 55 5.91 -0.48 -2.75
CA CYS A 55 7.29 -0.01 -2.52
C CYS A 55 8.37 -0.97 -3.04
N ILE A 56 8.10 -2.28 -3.10
CA ILE A 56 9.01 -3.23 -3.75
C ILE A 56 8.69 -3.19 -5.24
N ALA A 57 9.30 -2.23 -5.92
CA ALA A 57 9.12 -2.01 -7.34
C ALA A 57 9.26 -3.34 -8.10
N LYS A 58 8.23 -3.69 -8.89
CA LYS A 58 8.45 -4.46 -10.11
C LYS A 58 9.32 -3.59 -11.00
N ALA A 59 10.64 -3.69 -10.85
CA ALA A 59 11.56 -2.95 -11.67
C ALA A 59 11.28 -3.34 -13.13
N GLU A 60 10.77 -2.38 -13.90
CA GLU A 60 10.69 -2.53 -15.35
C GLU A 60 12.08 -2.92 -15.85
N THR A 61 12.13 -3.83 -16.83
CA THR A 61 13.40 -4.20 -17.43
C THR A 61 14.01 -2.94 -18.08
N HIS A 62 15.34 -2.88 -18.13
CA HIS A 62 16.03 -1.77 -18.79
C HIS A 62 15.53 -1.59 -20.25
N GLU A 63 15.21 -2.68 -20.93
CA GLU A 63 14.71 -2.67 -22.29
C GLU A 63 13.33 -2.02 -22.40
N GLU A 64 12.37 -2.37 -21.54
CA GLU A 64 11.03 -1.76 -21.52
C GLU A 64 11.10 -0.26 -21.20
N ARG A 65 11.94 0.11 -20.22
CA ARG A 65 12.19 1.52 -19.87
C ARG A 65 12.72 2.30 -21.07
N LYS A 66 13.73 1.75 -21.74
CA LYS A 66 14.36 2.38 -22.90
C LYS A 66 13.38 2.52 -24.05
N ALA A 67 12.59 1.49 -24.34
CA ALA A 67 11.59 1.50 -25.40
C ALA A 67 10.52 2.58 -25.18
N ARG A 68 10.02 2.74 -23.94
CA ARG A 68 9.09 3.84 -23.59
C ARG A 68 9.74 5.21 -23.83
N PHE A 69 10.96 5.42 -23.33
CA PHE A 69 11.65 6.69 -23.53
C PHE A 69 11.91 7.01 -25.00
N GLU A 70 12.28 6.01 -25.81
CA GLU A 70 12.48 6.21 -27.25
C GLU A 70 11.17 6.59 -27.96
N ALA A 71 10.05 5.96 -27.58
CA ALA A 71 8.73 6.30 -28.11
C ALA A 71 8.28 7.71 -27.71
N GLU A 72 8.47 8.09 -26.44
CA GLU A 72 8.20 9.45 -25.95
C GLU A 72 9.05 10.49 -26.70
N LEU A 73 10.35 10.22 -26.86
CA LEU A 73 11.29 11.12 -27.51
C LEU A 73 10.97 11.28 -29.02
N ALA A 74 10.53 10.19 -29.68
CA ALA A 74 10.03 10.25 -31.05
C ALA A 74 8.76 11.11 -31.16
N GLY A 75 7.79 10.93 -30.25
CA GLY A 75 6.58 11.76 -30.19
C GLY A 75 6.87 13.24 -29.96
N CYS A 76 7.78 13.56 -29.04
CA CYS A 76 8.21 14.94 -28.78
C CYS A 76 8.87 15.58 -30.00
N LYS A 77 9.72 14.84 -30.71
CA LYS A 77 10.36 15.32 -31.95
C LYS A 77 9.33 15.60 -33.05
N GLU A 78 8.35 14.72 -33.20
CA GLU A 78 7.29 14.90 -34.19
C GLU A 78 6.40 16.10 -33.85
N ALA A 79 6.02 16.27 -32.58
CA ALA A 79 5.28 17.44 -32.14
C ALA A 79 6.07 18.74 -32.38
N LEU A 80 7.38 18.73 -32.11
CA LEU A 80 8.24 19.88 -32.39
C LEU A 80 8.27 20.20 -33.89
N ARG A 81 8.42 19.19 -34.75
CA ARG A 81 8.41 19.36 -36.21
C ARG A 81 7.10 19.99 -36.69
N ILE A 82 5.96 19.52 -36.20
CA ILE A 82 4.64 20.06 -36.56
C ILE A 82 4.55 21.54 -36.14
N LEU A 83 4.96 21.88 -34.92
CA LEU A 83 4.93 23.27 -34.46
C LEU A 83 5.85 24.17 -35.29
N GLU A 84 7.03 23.70 -35.68
CA GLU A 84 7.95 24.44 -36.55
C GLU A 84 7.35 24.65 -37.96
N GLU A 85 6.68 23.64 -38.53
CA GLU A 85 6.02 23.75 -39.83
C GLU A 85 4.78 24.68 -39.77
N GLU A 86 3.96 24.60 -38.72
CA GLU A 86 2.80 25.48 -38.53
C GLU A 86 3.20 26.93 -38.24
N THR A 87 4.25 27.15 -37.45
CA THR A 87 4.79 28.50 -37.21
C THR A 87 5.38 29.09 -38.49
N ALA A 88 6.11 28.31 -39.28
CA ALA A 88 6.58 28.74 -40.59
C ALA A 88 5.41 29.07 -41.54
N ALA A 89 4.37 28.24 -41.58
CA ALA A 89 3.19 28.47 -42.42
C ALA A 89 2.37 29.70 -41.99
N SER A 90 2.22 29.95 -40.69
CA SER A 90 1.50 31.10 -40.15
C SER A 90 2.26 32.43 -40.32
N LEU A 91 3.58 32.42 -40.22
CA LEU A 91 4.45 33.57 -40.54
C LEU A 91 4.44 33.90 -42.05
N ILE A 92 4.08 32.95 -42.91
CA ILE A 92 3.91 33.12 -44.36
C ILE A 92 2.50 33.66 -44.73
N GLN A 93 1.67 34.07 -43.76
CA GLN A 93 0.57 35.02 -44.05
C GLN A 93 1.17 36.37 -44.48
N ARG A 94 1.56 36.38 -45.77
CA ARG A 94 1.97 37.51 -46.58
C ARG A 94 1.08 38.69 -46.26
N GLY A 95 1.68 39.73 -45.69
CA GLY A 95 1.11 41.06 -45.66
C GLY A 95 0.78 41.50 -47.08
N VAL A 96 -0.47 41.27 -47.49
CA VAL A 96 -1.07 42.00 -48.60
C VAL A 96 -1.78 43.17 -47.96
N LEU A 97 -1.08 44.31 -47.87
CA LEU A 97 -1.70 45.60 -47.61
C LEU A 97 -2.70 45.88 -48.73
N ARG A 98 -3.97 45.52 -48.50
CA ARG A 98 -5.07 45.85 -49.41
C ARG A 98 -5.40 47.34 -49.26
N GLY A 99 -4.86 48.13 -50.19
CA GLY A 99 -5.48 49.39 -50.61
C GLY A 99 -4.95 50.65 -49.93
N VAL A 100 -3.85 51.19 -50.45
CA VAL A 100 -3.58 52.64 -50.37
C VAL A 100 -3.79 53.20 -51.77
N ARG A 101 -4.90 53.90 -52.00
CA ARG A 101 -5.08 54.75 -53.19
C ARG A 101 -4.39 56.09 -52.93
N ARG A 102 -3.52 56.52 -53.86
CA ARG A 102 -2.99 57.88 -53.90
C ARG A 102 -4.15 58.85 -54.17
N HIS A 103 -4.37 59.81 -53.26
CA HIS A 103 -5.17 60.98 -53.57
C HIS A 103 -4.36 61.91 -54.48
N ALA A 104 -5.03 62.43 -55.52
CA ALA A 104 -4.53 63.48 -56.41
C ALA A 104 -4.38 64.80 -55.67
#